data_AF-A0A973CX65-F1
#
_entry.id   AF-A0A973CX65-F1
#
_cell.length_a   1.000
_cell.length_b   1.000
_cell.length_c   1.000
_cell.angle_alpha   90.00
_cell.angle_beta   90.00
_cell.angle_gamma   90.00
#
_symmetry.space_group_name_H-M   'P 1'
#
loop_
_entity.id
_entity.type
_entity.pdbx_description
1 polymer ?
#
loop_
_entity_poly.entity_id
_entity_poly.type
_entity_poly.pdbx_seq_one_letter_code
_entity_poly.pdbx_strand_id
1 'polypeptide(L)'
;YLYRVLHAQGPNAPGGAYDYMHNGEMTRGFALLAWPAKYGASGVTTFLVNQVGVLYEKDLGPDTNKIVSTLPVFDPDKSWVIVPAEAQTLPDS
;
A
#
# COMPACT_ATOMS: atom_id res chain seq x y z
N TYR A 1 -5.05 13.03 -1.43
CA TYR A 1 -4.59 11.73 -0.93
C TYR A 1 -3.53 11.97 0.13
N LEU A 2 -3.47 11.09 1.13
CA LEU A 2 -2.42 11.03 2.14
C LEU A 2 -1.51 9.84 1.85
N TYR A 3 -0.26 9.92 2.26
CA TYR A 3 0.72 8.86 2.10
C TYR A 3 1.50 8.62 3.40
N ARG A 4 1.92 7.38 3.61
CA ARG A 4 2.76 6.95 4.73
C ARG A 4 3.79 5.94 4.22
N VAL A 5 5.03 6.11 4.66
CA VAL A 5 6.08 5.09 4.48
C VAL A 5 5.91 4.03 5.57
N LEU A 6 5.87 2.77 5.17
CA LEU A 6 5.89 1.62 6.05
C LEU A 6 7.31 1.10 6.13
N HIS A 7 7.75 0.79 7.34
CA HIS A 7 9.14 0.45 7.65
C HIS A 7 9.38 -1.06 7.71
N ALA A 8 8.36 -1.88 7.50
CA ALA A 8 8.48 -3.33 7.49
C ALA A 8 7.38 -3.96 6.61
N GLN A 9 7.55 -5.24 6.28
CA GLN A 9 6.53 -6.08 5.66
C GLN A 9 6.10 -7.24 6.57
N GLY A 10 4.85 -7.66 6.40
CA GLY A 10 4.22 -8.77 7.08
C GLY A 10 4.31 -10.09 6.31
N PRO A 11 3.72 -11.17 6.85
CA PRO A 11 3.85 -12.52 6.30
C PRO A 11 3.16 -12.71 4.94
N ASN A 12 2.15 -11.90 4.60
CA ASN A 12 1.46 -12.01 3.31
C ASN A 12 2.18 -11.23 2.19
N ALA A 13 3.21 -10.47 2.52
CA ALA A 13 4.01 -9.77 1.54
C ALA A 13 4.92 -10.72 0.74
N PRO A 14 5.21 -10.43 -0.53
CA PRO A 14 6.25 -11.13 -1.28
C PRO A 14 7.59 -11.07 -0.53
N GLY A 15 8.17 -12.22 -0.19
CA GLY A 15 9.39 -12.31 0.60
C GLY A 15 9.20 -12.51 2.11
N GLY A 16 7.96 -12.56 2.61
CA GLY A 16 7.64 -12.84 4.01
C GLY A 16 7.89 -11.67 4.95
N ALA A 17 7.74 -11.88 6.26
CA ALA A 17 7.83 -10.79 7.24
C ALA A 17 9.29 -10.39 7.52
N TYR A 18 9.63 -9.11 7.33
CA TYR A 18 10.91 -8.54 7.76
C TYR A 18 10.87 -7.01 7.88
N ASP A 19 11.81 -6.47 8.66
CA ASP A 19 12.02 -5.04 8.85
C ASP A 19 12.89 -4.45 7.74
N TYR A 20 12.44 -3.34 7.14
CA TYR A 20 13.20 -2.61 6.13
C TYR A 20 14.36 -1.82 6.72
N MET A 21 14.32 -1.55 8.02
CA MET A 21 15.37 -0.89 8.77
C MET A 21 16.51 -1.86 9.08
N HIS A 22 17.72 -1.43 8.76
CA HIS A 22 18.96 -2.09 9.17
C HIS A 22 19.94 -1.02 9.65
N ASN A 23 20.43 -1.15 10.89
CA ASN A 23 21.34 -0.18 11.53
C ASN A 23 20.82 1.28 11.51
N GLY A 24 19.50 1.47 11.61
CA GLY A 24 18.89 2.81 11.57
C GLY A 24 18.69 3.38 10.16
N GLU A 25 19.11 2.66 9.13
CA GLU A 25 18.94 3.03 7.73
C GLU A 25 17.91 2.12 7.04
N MET A 26 17.09 2.69 6.17
CA MET A 26 16.08 1.95 5.41
C MET A 26 16.72 1.34 4.14
N THR A 27 17.56 0.32 4.33
CA THR A 27 18.37 -0.29 3.25
C THR A 27 17.78 -1.59 2.70
N ARG A 28 16.84 -2.22 3.43
CA ARG A 28 16.28 -3.53 3.06
C ARG A 28 15.01 -3.45 2.22
N GLY A 29 14.49 -2.25 1.98
CA GLY A 29 13.28 -2.05 1.17
C GLY A 29 12.48 -0.85 1.63
N PHE A 30 11.28 -0.68 1.08
CA PHE A 30 10.31 0.29 1.55
C PHE A 30 8.93 -0.11 1.03
N ALA A 31 7.89 0.29 1.75
CA ALA A 31 6.55 0.25 1.22
C ALA A 31 5.83 1.56 1.47
N LEU A 32 4.90 1.89 0.58
CA LEU A 32 4.08 3.08 0.64
C LEU A 32 2.63 2.66 0.75
N LEU A 33 1.94 3.29 1.69
CA LEU A 33 0.50 3.23 1.85
C LEU A 33 -0.07 4.60 1.45
N ALA A 34 -0.99 4.62 0.50
CA ALA A 34 -1.67 5.83 0.06
C ALA A 34 -3.19 5.67 0.17
N TRP A 35 -3.88 6.67 0.71
CA TRP A 35 -5.33 6.60 0.94
C TRP A 35 -6.01 7.97 0.76
N PRO A 36 -7.32 8.02 0.53
CA PRO A 36 -8.06 9.28 0.43
C PRO A 36 -8.06 10.01 1.77
N ALA A 37 -7.73 11.31 1.76
CA ALA A 37 -7.80 12.14 2.96
C ALA A 37 -9.22 12.18 3.54
N LYS A 38 -10.22 12.21 2.65
CA LYS A 38 -11.64 12.09 2.96
C LYS A 38 -12.28 11.06 2.04
N TYR A 39 -12.71 9.94 2.60
CA TYR A 39 -13.41 8.88 1.88
C TYR A 39 -14.65 9.43 1.16
N GLY A 40 -14.87 9.01 -0.09
CA GLY A 40 -16.01 9.41 -0.92
C GLY A 40 -15.91 10.82 -1.53
N ALA A 41 -15.04 11.70 -1.00
CA ALA A 41 -14.82 13.04 -1.55
C ALA A 41 -13.49 13.16 -2.30
N SER A 42 -12.42 12.57 -1.76
CA SER A 42 -11.09 12.56 -2.39
C SER A 42 -10.79 11.25 -3.11
N GLY A 43 -11.70 10.27 -3.05
CA GLY A 43 -11.52 8.90 -3.55
C GLY A 43 -12.04 7.88 -2.55
N VAL A 44 -12.11 6.61 -2.97
CA VAL A 44 -12.51 5.46 -2.12
C VAL A 44 -11.39 4.43 -1.96
N THR A 45 -10.46 4.42 -2.91
CA THR A 45 -9.42 3.39 -2.99
C THR A 45 -8.20 3.70 -2.13
N THR A 46 -7.75 2.71 -1.37
CA THR A 46 -6.45 2.68 -0.69
C THR A 46 -5.48 1.85 -1.51
N PHE A 47 -4.23 2.32 -1.61
CA PHE A 47 -3.16 1.68 -2.36
C PHE A 47 -2.01 1.27 -1.43
N LEU A 48 -1.45 0.09 -1.65
CA LEU A 48 -0.14 -0.30 -1.13
C LEU A 48 0.81 -0.64 -2.26
N VAL A 49 2.04 -0.16 -2.18
CA VAL A 49 3.11 -0.52 -3.13
C VAL A 49 4.40 -0.77 -2.38
N ASN A 50 5.22 -1.70 -2.85
CA ASN A 50 6.56 -1.97 -2.33
C ASN A 50 7.64 -1.69 -3.38
N GLN A 51 8.91 -1.87 -2.99
CA GLN A 51 10.07 -1.66 -3.86
C GLN A 51 10.11 -2.56 -5.11
N VAL A 52 9.31 -3.63 -5.16
CA VAL A 52 9.23 -4.57 -6.31
C VAL A 52 8.25 -4.06 -7.37
N GLY A 53 7.53 -2.96 -7.09
CA GLY A 53 6.64 -2.30 -8.05
C GLY A 53 5.25 -2.96 -8.16
N VAL A 54 4.90 -3.88 -7.27
CA VAL A 54 3.56 -4.46 -7.22
C VAL A 54 2.63 -3.49 -6.51
N LEU A 55 1.64 -2.96 -7.23
CA LEU A 55 0.61 -2.09 -6.69
C LEU A 55 -0.59 -2.94 -6.27
N TYR A 56 -1.00 -2.80 -5.02
CA TYR A 56 -2.20 -3.38 -4.45
C TYR A 56 -3.22 -2.29 -4.21
N GLU A 57 -4.49 -2.59 -4.44
CA GLU A 57 -5.61 -1.71 -4.13
C GLU A 57 -6.68 -2.42 -3.30
N LYS A 58 -7.33 -1.65 -2.44
CA LYS A 58 -8.47 -2.10 -1.64
C LYS A 58 -9.34 -0.92 -1.23
N ASP A 59 -10.65 -1.11 -1.29
CA ASP A 59 -11.59 -0.22 -0.65
C ASP A 59 -11.74 -0.62 0.82
N LEU A 60 -11.33 0.29 1.72
CA LEU A 60 -11.42 0.11 3.17
C LEU A 60 -12.68 0.76 3.76
N GLY A 61 -13.52 1.37 2.93
CA GLY A 61 -14.75 2.03 3.33
C GLY A 61 -14.56 3.35 4.08
N PRO A 62 -15.64 3.89 4.68
CA PRO A 62 -15.62 5.17 5.38
C PRO A 62 -14.62 5.28 6.53
N ASP A 63 -14.23 4.15 7.13
CA ASP A 63 -13.26 4.08 8.23
C ASP A 63 -11.81 3.97 7.76
N THR A 64 -11.52 4.21 6.47
CA THR A 64 -10.17 4.17 5.88
C THR A 64 -9.13 4.86 6.78
N ASN A 65 -9.39 6.09 7.24
CA ASN A 65 -8.45 6.85 8.08
C ASN A 65 -8.11 6.15 9.41
N LYS A 66 -9.05 5.41 10.01
CA LYS A 66 -8.80 4.64 11.23
C LYS A 66 -8.01 3.38 10.90
N ILE A 67 -8.41 2.65 9.86
CA ILE A 67 -7.78 1.39 9.47
C ILE A 67 -6.32 1.61 9.07
N VAL A 68 -6.03 2.58 8.21
CA VAL A 68 -4.66 2.89 7.77
C VAL A 68 -3.77 3.37 8.93
N SER A 69 -4.35 3.96 9.97
CA SER A 69 -3.60 4.39 11.14
C SER A 69 -3.09 3.21 11.96
N THR A 70 -3.82 2.08 11.95
CA THR A 70 -3.49 0.86 12.68
C THR A 70 -2.68 -0.14 11.86
N LEU A 71 -2.48 0.10 10.55
CA LEU A 71 -1.61 -0.72 9.70
C LEU A 71 -0.13 -0.38 9.99
N PRO A 72 0.61 -1.28 10.66
CA PRO A 72 1.99 -0.99 11.05
C PRO A 72 3.01 -1.39 9.97
N VAL A 73 2.61 -2.28 9.06
CA VAL A 73 3.50 -2.96 8.11
C VAL A 73 2.79 -3.19 6.77
N PHE A 74 3.56 -3.41 5.71
CA PHE A 74 3.05 -3.82 4.41
C PHE A 74 2.64 -5.29 4.47
N ASP A 75 1.34 -5.57 4.59
CA ASP A 75 0.81 -6.93 4.70
C ASP A 75 -0.45 -7.09 3.84
N PRO A 76 -0.30 -7.19 2.51
CA PRO A 76 -1.43 -7.41 1.61
C PRO A 76 -1.95 -8.83 1.78
N ASP A 77 -3.00 -8.99 2.59
CA ASP A 77 -3.76 -10.24 2.67
C ASP A 77 -4.48 -10.58 1.34
N LYS A 78 -5.19 -11.72 1.30
CA LYS A 78 -5.91 -12.21 0.12
C LYS A 78 -7.06 -11.31 -0.38
N SER A 79 -7.46 -10.30 0.38
CA SER A 79 -8.52 -9.37 -0.01
C SER A 79 -8.01 -8.13 -0.75
N TRP A 80 -6.69 -7.97 -0.87
CA TRP A 80 -6.09 -6.94 -1.71
C TRP A 80 -6.07 -7.37 -3.17
N VAL A 81 -6.42 -6.44 -4.06
CA VAL A 81 -6.41 -6.67 -5.51
C VAL A 81 -5.09 -6.16 -6.06
N ILE A 82 -4.40 -6.96 -6.87
CA ILE A 82 -3.20 -6.50 -7.57
C ILE A 82 -3.65 -5.67 -8.78
N VAL A 83 -3.12 -4.47 -8.90
CA VAL A 83 -3.30 -3.61 -10.06
C VAL A 83 -2.21 -3.97 -11.09
N PRO A 84 -2.56 -4.58 -12.24
CA PRO A 84 -1.59 -4.84 -13.30
C PRO A 84 -1.10 -3.52 -13.90
N ALA A 85 0.19 -3.45 -14.25
CA ALA A 85 0.81 -2.28 -14.86
C ALA A 85 0.15 -1.85 -16.19
N GLU A 86 -0.60 -2.76 -16.84
CA GLU A 86 -1.33 -2.53 -18.08
C GLU A 86 -2.53 -1.57 -17.95
N ALA A 87 -2.99 -1.27 -16.72
CA ALA A 87 -4.08 -0.31 -16.51
C ALA A 87 -3.70 1.17 -16.80
N GLN A 88 -2.45 1.44 -17.22
CA GLN A 88 -1.95 2.77 -17.57
C GLN A 88 -1.92 3.08 -19.07
N THR A 89 -2.33 2.17 -19.96
CA THR A 89 -2.52 2.54 -21.37
C THR A 89 -3.82 3.33 -21.50
N LEU A 90 -3.67 4.63 -21.72
CA LEU A 90 -4.72 5.58 -22.10
C LEU A 90 -5.71 4.97 -23.10
N PRO A 91 -7.01 5.35 -23.06
CA PRO A 91 -7.92 5.01 -24.14
C PRO A 91 -7.35 5.59 -25.44
N ASP A 92 -7.09 4.72 -26.42
CA ASP A 92 -6.78 5.13 -27.78
C ASP A 92 -7.86 6.14 -28.23
N SER A 93 -7.39 7.31 -28.64
CA SER A 93 -8.20 8.46 -29.06
C SER A 93 -8.97 8.21 -30.35
#